data_AF-A0A358J170-F1
#
_entry.id   AF-A0A358J170-F1
#
_cell.length_a   1.000
_cell.length_b   1.000
_cell.length_c   1.000
_cell.angle_alpha   90.00
_cell.angle_beta   90.00
_cell.angle_gamma   90.00
#
_symmetry.space_group_name_H-M   'P 1'
#
loop_
_entity.id
_entity.type
_entity.pdbx_description
1 polymer ?
#
loop_
_entity_poly.entity_id
_entity_poly.type
_entity_poly.pdbx_seq_one_letter_code
_entity_poly.pdbx_strand_id
1 'polypeptide(L)'
;APLWASAHAQSFDATPLDYREAQARLLQRSDAVAAADADVRSKEAQEDATRTLRTPTVEFEAQHIRYEKTLFLPLGPLADVAQDYAINDPLRFRMERGSTRPIVTATMPIYSGGQIPAVQAAAAAQVSQSRAERETAVDDALLQMSQLYFGQQLLAQVRDIRLDVLSGLDRH
;
A
#
# COMPACT_ATOMS: atom_id res chain seq x y z
N ALA A 1 16.93 51.18 16.96
CA ALA A 1 15.49 51.22 16.67
C ALA A 1 15.03 49.79 16.39
N PRO A 2 14.11 49.19 17.17
CA PRO A 2 13.67 47.84 16.89
C PRO A 2 12.52 47.84 15.87
N LEU A 3 12.55 46.84 14.98
CA LEU A 3 11.54 46.52 13.98
C LEU A 3 10.51 45.59 14.65
N TRP A 4 9.27 46.04 14.80
CA TRP A 4 8.17 45.15 15.14
C TRP A 4 7.69 44.45 13.87
N ALA A 5 7.96 43.15 13.78
CA ALA A 5 7.44 42.29 12.74
C ALA A 5 5.90 42.25 12.85
N SER A 6 5.23 42.70 11.80
CA SER A 6 3.78 42.62 11.67
C SER A 6 3.39 41.15 11.56
N ALA A 7 2.88 40.58 12.64
CA ALA A 7 2.15 39.32 12.59
C ALA A 7 0.91 39.58 11.72
N HIS A 8 0.94 39.10 10.48
CA HIS A 8 -0.24 39.08 9.64
C HIS A 8 -1.21 38.14 10.33
N ALA A 9 -2.19 38.71 11.03
CA ALA A 9 -3.39 37.98 11.37
C ALA A 9 -3.99 37.54 10.03
N GLN A 10 -3.75 36.29 9.66
CA GLN A 10 -4.58 35.64 8.65
C GLN A 10 -5.99 35.74 9.20
N SER A 11 -6.74 36.71 8.70
CA SER A 11 -8.18 36.74 8.79
C SER A 11 -8.65 35.48 8.06
N PHE A 12 -8.80 34.40 8.83
CA PHE A 12 -9.69 33.34 8.47
C PHE A 12 -11.04 34.02 8.30
N ASP A 13 -11.48 34.17 7.06
CA ASP A 13 -12.87 34.44 6.74
C ASP A 13 -13.63 33.20 7.21
N ALA A 14 -13.85 33.14 8.51
CA ALA A 14 -14.65 32.14 9.16
C ALA A 14 -16.08 32.53 8.80
N THR A 15 -16.56 32.06 7.64
CA THR A 15 -17.99 31.89 7.47
C THR A 15 -18.47 31.17 8.73
N PRO A 16 -19.39 31.76 9.53
CA PRO A 16 -19.88 31.11 10.73
C PRO A 16 -20.59 29.83 10.28
N LEU A 17 -19.85 28.73 10.31
CA LEU A 17 -20.36 27.42 9.98
C LEU A 17 -21.27 27.01 11.11
N ASP A 18 -22.50 26.64 10.79
CA ASP A 18 -23.34 25.96 11.76
C ASP A 18 -22.68 24.64 12.18
N TYR A 19 -22.97 24.16 13.39
CA TYR A 19 -22.38 22.94 13.94
C TYR A 19 -22.50 21.75 12.98
N ARG A 20 -23.65 21.61 12.32
CA ARG A 20 -23.90 20.55 11.34
C ARG A 20 -23.01 20.68 10.10
N GLU A 21 -22.74 21.90 9.63
CA GLU A 21 -21.87 22.13 8.48
C GLU A 21 -20.41 21.87 8.85
N ALA A 22 -19.99 22.26 10.06
CA ALA A 22 -18.67 21.95 10.59
C ALA A 22 -18.46 20.43 10.69
N GLN A 23 -19.47 19.69 11.17
CA GLN A 23 -19.44 18.23 11.24
C GLN A 23 -19.31 17.58 9.86
N ALA A 24 -20.13 18.00 8.89
CA ALA A 24 -20.06 17.49 7.53
C ALA A 24 -18.69 17.73 6.90
N ARG A 25 -18.13 18.93 7.13
CA ARG A 25 -16.80 19.30 6.63
C ARG A 25 -15.68 18.50 7.29
N LEU A 26 -15.77 18.23 8.60
CA LEU A 26 -14.82 17.39 9.32
C LEU A 26 -14.80 15.97 8.74
N LEU A 27 -15.96 15.34 8.62
CA LEU A 27 -16.07 13.98 8.09
C LEU A 27 -15.57 13.88 6.64
N GLN A 28 -15.72 14.95 5.86
CA GLN A 28 -15.26 15.00 4.47
C GLN A 28 -13.76 15.29 4.31
N ARG A 29 -13.14 16.08 5.21
CA ARG A 29 -11.79 16.61 5.03
C ARG A 29 -10.77 16.19 6.08
N SER A 30 -11.17 15.46 7.12
CA SER A 30 -10.26 15.07 8.19
C SER A 30 -9.25 14.03 7.71
N ASP A 31 -7.96 14.38 7.78
CA ASP A 31 -6.86 13.45 7.48
C ASP A 31 -6.83 12.26 8.42
N ALA A 32 -7.25 12.44 9.68
CA ALA A 32 -7.33 11.36 10.67
C ALA A 32 -8.39 10.32 10.29
N VAL A 33 -9.56 10.77 9.85
CA VAL A 33 -10.63 9.87 9.38
C VAL A 33 -10.22 9.21 8.07
N ALA A 34 -9.63 9.95 7.14
CA ALA A 34 -9.13 9.40 5.88
C ALA A 34 -8.02 8.34 6.08
N ALA A 35 -7.14 8.55 7.06
CA ALA A 35 -6.12 7.58 7.44
C ALA A 35 -6.74 6.31 8.03
N ALA A 36 -7.73 6.44 8.92
CA ALA A 36 -8.45 5.29 9.47
C ALA A 36 -9.24 4.52 8.40
N ASP A 37 -9.88 5.23 7.45
CA ASP A 37 -10.51 4.62 6.27
C ASP A 37 -9.49 3.84 5.43
N ALA A 38 -8.27 4.37 5.26
CA ALA A 38 -7.21 3.72 4.51
C ALA A 38 -6.68 2.47 5.22
N ASP A 39 -6.58 2.49 6.55
CA ASP A 39 -6.20 1.31 7.33
C ASP A 39 -7.23 0.19 7.18
N VAL A 40 -8.53 0.51 7.29
CA VAL A 40 -9.61 -0.48 7.05
C VAL A 40 -9.48 -1.11 5.66
N ARG A 41 -9.32 -0.29 4.61
CA ARG A 41 -9.12 -0.81 3.24
C ARG A 41 -7.88 -1.68 3.11
N SER A 42 -6.80 -1.33 3.80
CA SER A 42 -5.57 -2.12 3.84
C SER A 42 -5.81 -3.48 4.49
N LYS A 43 -6.55 -3.53 5.60
CA LYS A 43 -6.92 -4.80 6.28
C LYS A 43 -7.87 -5.63 5.43
N GLU A 44 -8.84 -5.03 4.76
CA GLU A 44 -9.75 -5.73 3.84
C GLU A 44 -8.98 -6.37 2.68
N ALA A 45 -8.03 -5.64 2.08
CA ALA A 45 -7.15 -6.19 1.04
C ALA A 45 -6.28 -7.35 1.56
N GLN A 46 -5.81 -7.28 2.81
CA GLN A 46 -5.08 -8.37 3.45
C GLN A 46 -5.98 -9.59 3.69
N GLU A 47 -7.22 -9.40 4.17
CA GLU A 47 -8.21 -10.48 4.31
C GLU A 47 -8.49 -11.15 2.97
N ASP A 48 -8.73 -10.36 1.92
CA ASP A 48 -8.96 -10.86 0.57
C ASP A 48 -7.78 -11.69 0.04
N ALA A 49 -6.55 -11.27 0.33
CA ALA A 49 -5.35 -12.04 -0.04
C ALA A 49 -5.30 -13.41 0.64
N THR A 50 -5.91 -13.59 1.82
CA THR A 50 -5.97 -14.90 2.49
C THR A 50 -6.96 -15.88 1.85
N ARG A 51 -7.87 -15.41 0.98
CA ARG A 51 -8.87 -16.26 0.32
C ARG A 51 -8.23 -17.22 -0.68
N THR A 52 -7.11 -16.82 -1.29
CA THR A 52 -6.37 -17.64 -2.27
C THR A 52 -5.54 -18.76 -1.62
N LEU A 53 -5.38 -18.76 -0.29
CA LEU A 53 -4.60 -19.81 0.41
C LEU A 53 -5.17 -21.22 0.24
N ARG A 54 -6.45 -21.36 -0.14
CA ARG A 54 -7.10 -22.65 -0.44
C ARG A 54 -7.00 -23.05 -1.91
N THR A 55 -6.41 -22.22 -2.75
CA THR A 55 -6.28 -22.46 -4.19
C THR A 55 -4.85 -22.86 -4.53
N PRO A 56 -4.63 -23.60 -5.63
CA PRO A 56 -3.29 -23.89 -6.09
C PRO A 56 -2.57 -22.61 -6.49
N THR A 57 -1.33 -22.43 -6.02
CA THR A 57 -0.42 -21.42 -6.54
C THR A 57 0.11 -21.91 -7.87
N VAL A 58 -0.13 -21.15 -8.94
CA VAL A 58 0.35 -21.46 -10.30
C VAL A 58 1.52 -20.55 -10.65
N GLU A 59 2.64 -21.13 -11.02
CA GLU A 59 3.86 -20.47 -11.46
C GLU A 59 4.13 -20.83 -12.93
N PHE A 60 4.48 -19.82 -13.73
CA PHE A 60 4.85 -19.98 -15.13
C PHE A 60 6.29 -19.51 -15.33
N GLU A 61 7.13 -20.39 -15.83
CA GLU A 61 8.53 -20.12 -16.12
C GLU A 61 8.81 -20.39 -17.60
N ALA A 62 9.65 -19.57 -18.22
CA ALA A 62 10.15 -19.81 -19.57
C ALA A 62 11.65 -19.56 -19.64
N GLN A 63 12.41 -20.60 -19.99
CA GLN A 63 13.86 -20.52 -20.12
C GLN A 63 14.26 -20.56 -21.61
N HIS A 64 15.17 -19.69 -22.03
CA HIS A 64 15.79 -19.75 -23.35
C HIS A 64 17.29 -20.02 -23.20
N ILE A 65 17.75 -21.16 -23.71
CA ILE A 65 19.13 -21.62 -23.57
C ILE A 65 19.75 -21.72 -24.96
N ARG A 66 20.87 -21.03 -25.18
CA ARG A 66 21.74 -21.25 -26.33
C ARG A 66 22.86 -22.21 -25.89
N TYR A 67 23.01 -23.32 -26.58
CA TYR A 67 24.04 -24.30 -26.29
C TYR A 67 24.89 -24.59 -27.51
N GLU A 68 26.19 -24.76 -27.27
CA GLU A 68 27.15 -25.28 -28.23
C GLU A 68 27.46 -26.73 -27.83
N LYS A 69 27.21 -27.67 -28.74
CA LYS A 69 27.61 -29.07 -28.58
C LYS A 69 28.75 -29.35 -29.54
N THR A 70 29.91 -29.73 -29.00
CA THR A 70 31.02 -30.29 -29.80
C THR A 70 30.92 -31.81 -29.79
N LEU A 71 30.83 -32.44 -30.96
CA LEU A 71 30.95 -33.89 -31.12
C LEU A 71 32.33 -34.23 -31.70
N PHE A 72 32.93 -35.28 -31.17
CA PHE A 72 34.17 -35.86 -31.68
C PHE A 72 33.84 -37.24 -32.25
N LEU A 73 34.08 -37.43 -33.55
CA LEU A 73 33.89 -38.69 -34.23
C LEU A 73 35.25 -39.28 -34.60
N PRO A 74 35.71 -40.34 -33.89
CA PRO A 74 36.95 -41.01 -34.24
C PRO A 74 36.78 -41.78 -35.56
N LEU A 75 37.78 -41.68 -36.42
CA LEU A 75 37.83 -42.37 -37.72
C LEU A 75 38.22 -43.84 -37.57
N GLY A 76 38.81 -44.22 -36.43
CA GLY A 76 39.19 -45.60 -36.15
C GLY A 76 40.13 -46.16 -37.24
N PRO A 77 39.89 -47.37 -37.77
CA PRO A 77 40.75 -47.98 -38.80
C PRO A 77 40.88 -47.17 -40.11
N LEU A 78 40.02 -46.17 -40.34
CA LEU A 78 40.07 -45.32 -41.53
C LEU A 78 41.00 -44.11 -41.37
N ALA A 79 41.57 -43.88 -40.17
CA ALA A 79 42.40 -42.72 -39.89
C ALA A 79 43.64 -42.64 -40.79
N ASP A 80 44.30 -43.77 -41.06
CA ASP A 80 45.52 -43.82 -41.87
C ASP A 80 45.25 -43.37 -43.32
N VAL A 81 44.15 -43.84 -43.91
CA VAL A 81 43.71 -43.46 -45.26
C VAL A 81 43.25 -42.00 -45.29
N ALA A 82 42.66 -41.49 -44.19
CA ALA A 82 42.15 -40.13 -44.10
C ALA A 82 43.26 -39.07 -44.04
N GLN A 83 44.42 -39.41 -43.48
CA GLN A 83 45.60 -38.53 -43.44
C GLN A 83 46.10 -38.17 -44.84
N ASP A 84 46.04 -39.12 -45.78
CA ASP A 84 46.42 -38.88 -47.19
C ASP A 84 45.55 -37.80 -47.86
N TYR A 85 44.36 -37.54 -47.32
CA TYR A 85 43.43 -36.49 -47.77
C TYR A 85 43.38 -35.28 -46.83
N ALA A 86 44.37 -35.13 -45.93
CA ALA A 86 44.47 -34.05 -44.94
C ALA A 86 43.25 -33.94 -43.99
N ILE A 87 42.57 -35.05 -43.72
CA ILE A 87 41.46 -35.11 -42.77
C ILE A 87 42.01 -35.48 -41.39
N ASN A 88 41.83 -34.61 -40.40
CA ASN A 88 42.31 -34.83 -39.04
C ASN A 88 41.36 -35.71 -38.23
N ASP A 89 41.92 -36.71 -37.53
CA ASP A 89 41.23 -37.54 -36.54
C ASP A 89 41.36 -36.94 -35.13
N PRO A 90 40.29 -36.86 -34.31
CA PRO A 90 38.89 -37.11 -34.66
C PRO A 90 38.25 -35.95 -35.42
N LEU A 91 37.25 -36.27 -36.24
CA LEU A 91 36.41 -35.24 -36.85
C LEU A 91 35.66 -34.47 -35.77
N ARG A 92 35.87 -33.15 -35.75
CA ARG A 92 35.25 -32.24 -34.79
C ARG A 92 34.06 -31.53 -35.43
N PHE A 93 32.87 -31.76 -34.88
CA PHE A 93 31.65 -31.08 -35.30
C PHE A 93 31.17 -30.15 -34.20
N ARG A 94 31.08 -28.85 -34.48
CA ARG A 94 30.47 -27.85 -33.59
C ARG A 94 29.04 -27.59 -34.04
N MET A 95 28.09 -27.69 -33.11
CA MET A 95 26.68 -27.39 -33.36
C MET A 95 26.18 -26.38 -32.34
N GLU A 96 25.72 -25.23 -32.81
CA GLU A 96 25.02 -24.25 -31.98
C GLU A 96 23.51 -24.43 -32.13
N ARG A 97 22.78 -24.43 -31.02
CA ARG A 97 21.32 -24.49 -31.03
C ARG A 97 20.71 -23.69 -29.88
N GLY A 98 19.58 -23.05 -30.14
CA GLY A 98 18.71 -22.48 -29.12
C GLY A 98 17.60 -23.46 -28.72
N SER A 99 17.24 -23.52 -27.44
CA SER A 99 16.08 -24.25 -26.93
C SER A 99 15.30 -23.36 -25.97
N THR A 100 14.00 -23.25 -26.23
CA THR A 100 13.05 -22.61 -25.31
C THR A 100 12.29 -23.68 -24.55
N ARG A 101 12.15 -23.49 -23.23
CA ARG A 101 11.51 -24.44 -22.32
C ARG A 101 10.50 -23.72 -21.43
N PRO A 102 9.21 -23.72 -21.79
CA PRO A 102 8.15 -23.27 -20.91
C PRO A 102 7.80 -24.36 -19.88
N ILE A 103 7.58 -23.96 -18.63
CA ILE A 103 7.21 -24.83 -17.50
C ILE A 103 6.05 -24.16 -16.77
N VAL A 104 5.01 -24.93 -16.46
CA VAL A 104 3.88 -24.49 -15.61
C VAL A 104 3.86 -25.40 -14.39
N THR A 105 3.99 -24.83 -13.20
CA THR A 105 3.97 -25.55 -11.92
C THR A 105 2.77 -25.11 -11.11
N ALA A 106 2.01 -26.06 -10.55
CA ALA A 106 0.90 -25.76 -9.65
C ALA A 106 1.10 -26.50 -8.32
N THR A 107 1.09 -25.78 -7.20
CA THR A 107 1.31 -26.34 -5.85
C THR A 107 0.13 -26.01 -4.95
N MET A 108 -0.41 -27.02 -4.25
CA MET A 108 -1.52 -26.85 -3.30
C MET A 108 -1.36 -27.79 -2.10
N PRO A 109 -1.45 -27.30 -0.85
CA PRO A 109 -1.47 -28.16 0.32
C PRO A 109 -2.82 -28.88 0.42
N ILE A 110 -2.80 -30.22 0.49
CA ILE A 110 -4.02 -31.03 0.68
C ILE A 110 -4.51 -31.05 2.13
N TYR A 111 -3.63 -30.74 3.09
CA TYR A 111 -3.94 -30.65 4.51
C TYR A 111 -2.99 -29.66 5.19
N SER A 112 -3.54 -28.67 5.89
CA SER A 112 -2.77 -27.62 6.57
C SER A 112 -2.96 -27.63 8.10
N GLY A 113 -3.54 -28.68 8.68
CA GLY A 113 -3.77 -28.77 10.13
C GLY A 113 -4.60 -27.62 10.75
N GLY A 114 -5.44 -26.95 9.96
CA GLY A 114 -6.20 -25.77 10.41
C GLY A 114 -5.49 -24.43 10.30
N GLN A 115 -4.25 -24.37 9.82
CA GLN A 115 -3.51 -23.10 9.66
C GLN A 115 -4.20 -22.12 8.71
N ILE A 116 -4.66 -22.57 7.54
CA ILE A 116 -5.37 -21.70 6.56
C ILE A 116 -6.65 -21.08 7.17
N PRO A 117 -7.59 -21.86 7.75
CA PRO A 117 -8.75 -21.25 8.39
C PRO A 117 -8.39 -20.36 9.58
N ALA A 118 -7.34 -20.67 10.34
CA ALA A 118 -6.88 -19.82 11.44
C ALA A 118 -6.37 -18.46 10.93
N VAL A 119 -5.56 -18.43 9.86
CA VAL A 119 -5.08 -17.19 9.23
C VAL A 119 -6.24 -16.37 8.67
N GLN A 120 -7.21 -17.01 8.02
CA GLN A 120 -8.40 -16.33 7.49
C GLN A 120 -9.27 -15.74 8.59
N ALA A 121 -9.50 -16.49 9.68
CA ALA A 121 -10.25 -16.02 10.83
C ALA A 121 -9.54 -14.84 11.52
N ALA A 122 -8.21 -14.92 11.65
CA ALA A 122 -7.40 -13.82 12.19
C ALA A 122 -7.46 -12.58 11.29
N ALA A 123 -7.40 -12.73 9.97
CA ALA A 123 -7.51 -11.62 9.04
C ALA A 123 -8.89 -10.94 9.10
N ALA A 124 -9.97 -11.72 9.17
CA ALA A 124 -11.32 -11.18 9.37
C ALA A 124 -11.47 -10.45 10.72
N ALA A 125 -10.87 -10.98 11.79
CA ALA A 125 -10.83 -10.32 13.08
C ALA A 125 -10.05 -8.99 13.02
N GLN A 126 -8.95 -8.93 12.25
CA GLN A 126 -8.19 -7.71 12.05
C GLN A 126 -8.99 -6.64 11.29
N VAL A 127 -9.81 -7.03 10.30
CA VAL A 127 -10.75 -6.10 9.63
C VAL A 127 -11.78 -5.58 10.64
N SER A 128 -12.40 -6.47 11.42
CA SER A 128 -13.33 -6.09 12.47
C SER A 128 -12.71 -5.10 13.47
N GLN A 129 -11.47 -5.34 13.89
CA GLN A 129 -10.74 -4.46 14.78
C GLN A 129 -10.48 -3.09 14.14
N SER A 130 -9.98 -3.04 12.90
CA SER A 130 -9.70 -1.77 12.21
C SER A 130 -10.96 -0.92 12.00
N ARG A 131 -12.12 -1.56 11.80
CA ARG A 131 -13.40 -0.86 11.71
C ARG A 131 -13.80 -0.21 13.04
N ALA A 132 -13.54 -0.88 14.16
CA ALA A 132 -13.76 -0.32 15.49
C ALA A 132 -12.77 0.82 15.78
N GLU A 133 -11.49 0.67 15.40
CA GLU A 133 -10.49 1.74 15.53
C GLU A 133 -10.86 2.98 14.71
N ARG A 134 -11.42 2.79 13.51
CA ARG A 134 -11.96 3.86 12.69
C ARG A 134 -13.16 4.55 13.35
N GLU A 135 -14.06 3.81 13.97
CA GLU A 135 -15.18 4.39 14.72
C GLU A 135 -14.68 5.27 15.86
N THR A 136 -13.72 4.77 16.65
CA THR A 136 -13.04 5.56 17.69
C THR A 136 -12.38 6.82 17.12
N ALA A 137 -11.68 6.73 15.99
CA ALA A 137 -11.04 7.88 15.36
C ALA A 137 -12.04 8.95 14.89
N VAL A 138 -13.21 8.52 14.42
CA VAL A 138 -14.32 9.44 14.06
C VAL A 138 -14.88 10.11 15.32
N ASP A 139 -15.12 9.34 16.38
CA ASP A 139 -15.65 9.86 17.64
C ASP A 139 -14.71 10.88 18.29
N ASP A 140 -13.40 10.58 18.32
CA ASP A 140 -12.37 11.50 18.82
C ASP A 140 -12.32 12.79 18.00
N ALA A 141 -12.41 12.69 16.67
CA ALA A 141 -12.43 13.85 15.80
C ALA A 141 -13.68 14.72 16.06
N LEU A 142 -14.85 14.10 16.24
CA LEU A 142 -16.09 14.80 16.55
C LEU A 142 -16.02 15.49 17.93
N LEU A 143 -15.44 14.82 18.93
CA LEU A 143 -15.23 15.40 20.25
C LEU A 143 -14.34 16.65 20.17
N GLN A 144 -13.20 16.57 19.48
CA GLN A 144 -12.30 17.70 19.30
C GLN A 144 -12.98 18.87 18.55
N MET A 145 -13.73 18.57 17.50
CA MET A 145 -14.50 19.58 16.76
C MET A 145 -15.52 20.27 17.65
N SER A 146 -16.25 19.53 18.49
CA SER A 146 -17.25 20.10 19.40
C SER A 146 -16.61 21.07 20.40
N GLN A 147 -15.45 20.69 20.97
CA GLN A 147 -14.70 21.53 21.90
C GLN A 147 -14.22 22.82 21.22
N LEU A 148 -13.69 22.71 20.00
CA LEU A 148 -13.24 23.87 19.23
C LEU A 148 -14.40 24.81 18.87
N TYR A 149 -15.53 24.26 18.41
CA TYR A 149 -16.71 25.03 18.04
C TYR A 149 -17.26 25.83 19.22
N PHE A 150 -17.54 25.17 20.35
CA PHE A 150 -18.06 25.86 21.54
C PHE A 150 -17.03 26.76 22.20
N GLY A 151 -15.73 26.44 22.09
CA GLY A 151 -14.65 27.32 22.51
C GLY A 151 -14.65 28.65 21.74
N GLN A 152 -14.83 28.61 20.42
CA GLN A 152 -14.94 29.83 19.61
C GLN A 152 -16.20 30.63 19.95
N GLN A 153 -17.35 29.97 20.14
CA GLN A 153 -18.60 30.64 20.52
C GLN A 153 -18.47 31.38 21.86
N LEU A 154 -17.79 30.78 22.83
CA LEU A 154 -17.53 31.42 24.12
C LEU A 154 -16.61 32.65 23.98
N LEU A 155 -15.58 32.58 23.15
CA LEU A 155 -14.68 33.71 22.90
C LEU A 155 -15.38 34.88 22.20
N ALA A 156 -16.28 34.59 21.26
CA ALA A 156 -17.11 35.60 20.62
C ALA A 156 -18.00 36.31 21.66
N GLN A 157 -18.66 35.54 22.54
CA GLN A 157 -19.51 36.10 23.58
C GLN A 157 -18.72 36.94 24.60
N VAL A 158 -17.53 36.48 25.03
CA VAL A 158 -16.65 37.25 25.94
C VAL A 158 -16.19 38.56 25.28
N ARG A 159 -15.91 38.54 23.97
CA ARG A 159 -15.54 39.76 23.23
C ARG A 159 -16.67 40.77 23.25
N ASP A 160 -17.89 40.34 22.95
CA ASP A 160 -19.05 41.22 22.87
C ASP A 160 -19.37 41.83 24.24
N ILE A 161 -19.27 41.05 25.33
CA ILE A 161 -19.39 41.55 26.71
C ILE A 161 -18.33 42.61 27.01
N ARG A 162 -17.06 42.40 26.60
CA ARG A 162 -15.99 43.39 26.83
C ARG A 162 -16.24 44.70 26.07
N LEU A 163 -16.77 44.62 24.85
CA LEU A 163 -17.14 45.81 24.08
C LEU A 163 -18.31 46.56 24.72
N ASP A 164 -19.32 45.84 25.23
CA ASP A 164 -20.44 46.44 25.96
C ASP A 164 -19.97 47.17 27.23
N VAL A 165 -19.12 46.54 28.03
CA VAL A 165 -18.53 47.15 29.24
C VAL A 165 -17.73 48.40 28.88
N LEU A 166 -16.90 48.35 27.82
CA LEU A 166 -16.15 49.51 27.33
C LEU A 166 -17.11 50.66 26.95
N SER A 167 -18.17 50.37 26.20
CA SER A 167 -19.17 51.38 25.80
C SER A 167 -19.96 51.95 26.97
N GLY A 168 -20.10 51.19 28.06
CA GLY A 168 -20.74 51.63 29.30
C GLY A 168 -19.85 52.57 30.10
N LEU A 169 -18.52 52.33 30.09
CA LEU A 169 -17.53 53.21 30.68
C LEU A 169 -17.40 54.54 29.92
N ASP A 170 -17.53 54.55 28.59
CA ASP A 170 -17.48 55.79 27.79
C ASP A 170 -18.71 56.70 27.97
N ARG A 171 -19.82 56.17 28.51
CA ARG A 171 -21.10 56.90 28.68
C ARG A 171 -21.29 57.50 30.08
N HIS A 172 -20.37 57.26 31.01
CA HIS A 172 -20.38 57.78 32.38
C HIS A 172 -19.09 58.57 32.66
#